data_AF-A0A0S3RT64-F1
#
_entry.id   AF-A0A0S3RT64-F1
#
_cell.length_a   1.000
_cell.length_b   1.000
_cell.length_c   1.000
_cell.angle_alpha   90.00
_cell.angle_beta   90.00
_cell.angle_gamma   90.00
#
_symmetry.space_group_name_H-M   'P 1'
#
loop_
_entity.id
_entity.type
_entity.pdbx_description
1 polymer ?
#
loop_
_entity_poly.entity_id
_entity_poly.type
_entity_poly.pdbx_seq_one_letter_code
_entity_poly.pdbx_strand_id
1 'polypeptide(L)'
;MDDGSPCLLYILEDTEMVLVARGTEFRSATVCHGMQLLEDEVKVSVDEMIMPDASVPLSTEEIFTVEQAYKSFITWPKFLVKPVSDPSTQEQQKIPLSEDDPLSSLHLLADILDDKPLGVEYDANVFGHGSEVPIYLNSQDVRELASGTQELNISIIQLWTM
;
A
#
# COMPACT_ATOMS: atom_id res chain seq x y z
N MET A 1 4.74 28.87 2.96
CA MET A 1 5.33 27.56 2.67
C MET A 1 4.18 26.59 2.76
N ASP A 2 3.75 26.10 1.62
CA ASP A 2 2.64 25.15 1.53
C ASP A 2 3.23 23.79 1.93
N ASP A 3 2.83 23.24 3.07
CA ASP A 3 3.28 21.92 3.59
C ASP A 3 2.53 20.76 2.91
N GLY A 4 2.02 21.01 1.70
CA GLY A 4 1.26 20.05 0.92
C GLY A 4 2.17 19.05 0.23
N SER A 5 1.92 17.76 0.42
CA SER A 5 2.60 16.67 -0.30
C SER A 5 1.64 15.97 -1.25
N PRO A 6 2.03 15.66 -2.50
CA PRO A 6 1.16 14.98 -3.44
C PRO A 6 0.79 13.58 -2.93
N CYS A 7 -0.47 13.21 -3.08
CA CYS A 7 -1.03 11.96 -2.57
C CYS A 7 -2.07 11.36 -3.53
N LEU A 8 -2.34 10.08 -3.32
CA LEU A 8 -3.37 9.27 -3.96
C LEU A 8 -4.48 9.03 -2.94
N LEU A 9 -5.72 9.27 -3.35
CA LEU A 9 -6.91 9.19 -2.50
C LEU A 9 -7.72 7.94 -2.88
N TYR A 10 -7.89 7.05 -1.91
CA TYR A 10 -8.62 5.80 -2.07
C TYR A 10 -9.94 5.82 -1.30
N ILE A 11 -10.88 4.98 -1.71
CA ILE A 11 -12.06 4.60 -0.92
C ILE A 11 -12.05 3.08 -0.68
N LEU A 12 -12.82 2.62 0.30
CA LEU A 12 -13.12 1.20 0.45
C LEU A 12 -14.44 0.89 -0.27
N GLU A 13 -14.40 0.05 -1.29
CA GLU A 13 -15.59 -0.60 -1.84
C GLU A 13 -15.51 -2.09 -1.52
N ASP A 14 -16.54 -2.61 -0.84
CA ASP A 14 -16.58 -3.97 -0.28
C ASP A 14 -15.34 -4.29 0.58
N THR A 15 -14.30 -4.86 -0.01
CA THR A 15 -13.03 -5.21 0.63
C THR A 15 -11.80 -4.69 -0.13
N GLU A 16 -11.99 -3.90 -1.19
CA GLU A 16 -10.93 -3.40 -2.05
C GLU A 16 -10.72 -1.89 -1.89
N MET A 17 -9.45 -1.47 -1.92
CA MET A 17 -9.09 -0.06 -1.96
C MET A 17 -9.11 0.44 -3.41
N VAL A 18 -10.05 1.33 -3.73
CA VAL A 18 -10.23 1.84 -5.09
C VAL A 18 -9.72 3.28 -5.18
N LEU A 19 -8.84 3.56 -6.15
CA LEU A 19 -8.27 4.89 -6.36
C LEU A 19 -9.30 5.81 -7.01
N VAL A 20 -9.73 6.86 -6.30
CA VAL A 20 -10.79 7.78 -6.76
C VAL A 20 -10.29 9.15 -7.21
N ALA A 21 -9.13 9.59 -6.69
CA ALA A 21 -8.59 10.91 -7.00
C ALA A 21 -7.10 11.00 -6.69
N ARG A 22 -6.46 12.05 -7.24
CA ARG A 22 -5.14 12.52 -6.82
C ARG A 22 -5.31 13.87 -6.16
N GLY A 23 -4.46 14.13 -5.17
CA GLY A 23 -4.62 15.28 -4.32
C GLY A 23 -3.34 15.70 -3.63
N THR A 24 -3.49 16.63 -2.70
CA THR A 24 -2.41 17.11 -1.85
C THR A 24 -2.79 16.89 -0.39
N GLU A 25 -1.94 16.21 0.36
CA GLU A 25 -2.08 15.95 1.79
C GLU A 25 -1.37 17.05 2.60
N PHE A 26 -2.04 17.55 3.63
CA PHE A 26 -1.51 18.57 4.53
C PHE A 26 -1.29 18.00 5.94
N ARG A 27 -0.15 17.34 6.15
CA ARG A 27 0.13 16.58 7.38
C ARG A 27 0.21 17.43 8.64
N SER A 28 0.69 18.66 8.53
CA SER A 28 0.76 19.59 9.67
C SER A 28 -0.57 20.27 9.98
N ALA A 29 -1.61 20.09 9.15
CA ALA A 29 -2.92 20.66 9.43
C ALA A 29 -3.59 19.90 10.60
N THR A 30 -4.17 20.66 11.53
CA THR A 30 -4.91 20.12 12.68
C THR A 30 -6.42 20.42 12.59
N VAL A 31 -6.82 21.24 11.63
CA VAL A 31 -8.21 21.71 11.45
C VAL A 31 -8.60 21.66 9.98
N CYS A 32 -9.79 21.12 9.70
CA CYS A 32 -10.43 21.16 8.40
C CYS A 32 -11.86 21.71 8.56
N HIS A 33 -12.24 22.72 7.77
CA HIS A 33 -13.53 23.42 7.90
C HIS A 33 -13.91 23.87 9.33
N GLY A 34 -12.93 24.26 10.15
CA GLY A 34 -13.16 24.68 11.54
C GLY A 34 -13.36 23.53 12.55
N MET A 35 -13.35 22.28 12.09
CA MET A 35 -13.39 21.08 12.92
C MET A 35 -11.98 20.56 13.18
N GLN A 36 -11.69 20.13 14.42
CA GLN A 36 -10.43 19.45 14.72
C GLN A 36 -10.39 18.09 14.03
N LEU A 37 -9.26 17.79 13.40
CA LEU A 37 -8.99 16.48 12.81
C LEU A 37 -8.73 15.46 13.92
N LEU A 38 -9.23 14.24 13.74
CA LEU A 38 -8.87 13.11 14.59
C LEU A 38 -7.46 12.60 14.29
N GLU A 39 -6.92 11.76 15.18
CA GLU A 39 -5.59 11.17 15.01
C GLU A 39 -5.48 10.36 13.71
N ASP A 40 -6.55 9.73 13.25
CA ASP A 40 -6.58 8.91 12.04
C ASP A 40 -7.06 9.67 10.79
N GLU A 41 -7.18 10.99 10.86
CA GLU A 41 -7.67 11.84 9.78
C GLU A 41 -6.59 12.81 9.30
N VAL A 42 -6.65 13.15 8.02
CA VAL A 42 -5.81 14.20 7.44
C VAL A 42 -6.66 15.15 6.63
N LYS A 43 -6.16 16.38 6.49
CA LYS A 43 -6.70 17.33 5.53
C LYS A 43 -6.08 17.06 4.16
N VAL A 44 -6.91 16.90 3.15
CA VAL A 44 -6.50 16.76 1.75
C VAL A 44 -7.19 17.79 0.86
N SER A 45 -6.60 18.12 -0.28
CA SER A 45 -7.31 18.71 -1.41
C SER A 45 -7.44 17.69 -2.55
N VAL A 46 -8.54 17.74 -3.28
CA VAL A 46 -8.72 16.96 -4.52
C VAL A 46 -8.24 17.81 -5.69
N ASP A 47 -7.15 17.40 -6.34
CA ASP A 47 -6.51 18.16 -7.42
C ASP A 47 -6.83 17.58 -8.81
N GLU A 48 -7.04 16.27 -8.89
CA GLU A 48 -7.43 15.53 -10.10
C GLU A 48 -8.46 14.45 -9.76
N MET A 49 -9.54 14.36 -10.53
CA MET A 49 -10.62 13.40 -10.31
C MET A 49 -10.44 12.19 -11.24
N ILE A 50 -10.49 10.98 -10.68
CA ILE A 50 -10.45 9.73 -11.46
C ILE A 50 -11.85 9.12 -11.53
N MET A 51 -12.59 9.13 -10.40
CA MET A 51 -13.99 8.72 -10.31
C MET A 51 -14.83 9.84 -9.68
N PRO A 52 -15.42 10.75 -10.48
CA PRO A 52 -16.15 11.91 -9.98
C PRO A 52 -17.37 11.54 -9.12
N ASP A 53 -18.10 10.50 -9.52
CA ASP A 53 -19.34 10.05 -8.86
C ASP A 53 -19.09 9.23 -7.58
N ALA A 54 -17.83 8.91 -7.27
CA ALA A 54 -17.49 8.13 -6.09
C ALA A 54 -17.78 8.94 -4.81
N SER A 55 -18.34 8.26 -3.80
CA SER A 55 -18.62 8.87 -2.50
C SER A 55 -17.34 9.11 -1.72
N VAL A 56 -17.21 10.26 -1.07
CA VAL A 56 -16.08 10.52 -0.17
C VAL A 56 -16.29 9.76 1.16
N PRO A 57 -15.21 9.28 1.82
CA PRO A 57 -15.33 8.49 3.05
C PRO A 57 -15.94 9.28 4.23
N LEU A 58 -15.68 10.58 4.28
CA LEU A 58 -16.11 11.49 5.33
C LEU A 58 -16.90 12.64 4.70
N SER A 59 -18.15 12.36 4.35
CA SER A 59 -19.06 13.34 3.75
C SER A 59 -19.43 14.45 4.73
N THR A 60 -19.59 15.67 4.22
CA THR A 60 -20.17 16.80 4.94
C THR A 60 -21.59 17.09 4.44
N GLU A 61 -22.26 18.10 4.97
CA GLU A 61 -23.58 18.51 4.48
C GLU A 61 -23.56 19.03 3.03
N GLU A 62 -22.39 19.46 2.54
CA GLU A 62 -22.20 20.03 1.20
C GLU A 62 -21.42 19.13 0.25
N ILE A 63 -20.61 18.19 0.77
CA ILE A 63 -19.69 17.36 -0.01
C ILE A 63 -19.95 15.88 0.26
N PHE A 64 -20.49 15.19 -0.74
CA PHE A 64 -20.77 13.75 -0.71
C PHE A 64 -19.93 12.98 -1.72
N THR A 65 -19.53 13.62 -2.82
CA THR A 65 -18.83 12.99 -3.95
C THR A 65 -17.47 13.63 -4.21
N VAL A 66 -16.61 12.90 -4.93
CA VAL A 66 -15.30 13.39 -5.36
C VAL A 66 -15.42 14.62 -6.27
N GLU A 67 -16.46 14.68 -7.11
CA GLU A 67 -16.75 15.87 -7.93
C GLU A 67 -16.98 17.11 -7.08
N GLN A 68 -17.80 16.99 -6.03
CA GLN A 68 -18.08 18.09 -5.10
C GLN A 68 -16.86 18.48 -4.27
N ALA A 69 -15.95 17.53 -4.02
CA ALA A 69 -14.71 17.79 -3.31
C ALA A 69 -13.63 18.47 -4.17
N TYR A 70 -13.80 18.55 -5.48
CA TYR A 70 -12.79 19.06 -6.41
C TYR A 70 -12.37 20.49 -6.05
N LYS A 71 -11.06 20.69 -5.84
CA LYS A 71 -10.44 21.94 -5.36
C LYS A 71 -10.96 22.47 -4.02
N SER A 72 -11.69 21.66 -3.26
CA SER A 72 -12.00 21.93 -1.86
C SER A 72 -10.97 21.23 -0.95
N PHE A 73 -10.95 21.64 0.31
CA PHE A 73 -10.21 20.91 1.35
C PHE A 73 -11.17 20.02 2.09
N ILE A 74 -10.89 18.74 2.21
CA ILE A 74 -11.75 17.80 2.92
C ILE A 74 -10.92 16.94 3.88
N THR A 75 -11.62 16.30 4.79
CA THR A 75 -11.03 15.31 5.70
C THR A 75 -11.01 13.95 5.02
N TRP A 76 -9.89 13.24 5.09
CA TRP A 76 -9.76 11.88 4.56
C TRP A 76 -9.12 10.95 5.61
N PRO A 77 -9.54 9.68 5.70
CA PRO A 77 -8.88 8.72 6.59
C PRO A 77 -7.43 8.45 6.17
N LYS A 78 -6.49 8.50 7.12
CA LYS A 78 -5.05 8.32 6.88
C LYS A 78 -4.72 7.05 6.11
N PHE A 79 -5.37 5.94 6.45
CA PHE A 79 -5.13 4.64 5.84
C PHE A 79 -5.56 4.58 4.35
N LEU A 80 -6.35 5.55 3.88
CA LEU A 80 -6.80 5.71 2.51
C LEU A 80 -6.05 6.77 1.72
N VAL A 81 -5.07 7.43 2.35
CA VAL A 81 -4.18 8.39 1.70
C VAL A 81 -2.82 7.73 1.52
N LYS A 82 -2.42 7.50 0.26
CA LYS A 82 -1.08 6.99 -0.05
C LYS A 82 -0.25 8.12 -0.62
N PRO A 83 1.02 8.30 -0.20
CA PRO A 83 1.88 9.29 -0.84
C PRO A 83 2.03 8.97 -2.32
N VAL A 84 2.12 10.00 -3.16
CA VAL A 84 2.65 9.83 -4.52
C VAL A 84 4.14 9.59 -4.32
N SER A 85 4.53 8.32 -4.18
CA SER A 85 5.92 7.95 -4.36
C SER A 85 6.37 8.52 -5.70
N ASP A 86 7.48 9.25 -5.72
CA ASP A 86 8.18 9.54 -6.97
C ASP A 86 8.21 8.24 -7.80
N PRO A 87 8.09 8.30 -9.13
CA PRO A 87 8.20 7.10 -9.96
C PRO A 87 9.55 6.37 -9.76
N SER A 88 10.52 6.94 -9.02
CA SER A 88 11.72 6.25 -8.54
C SER A 88 11.51 5.28 -7.37
N THR A 89 10.36 5.30 -6.71
CA THR A 89 10.09 4.55 -5.46
C THR A 89 8.83 3.66 -5.57
N GLN A 90 8.13 3.74 -6.71
CA GLN A 90 7.06 2.82 -7.11
C GLN A 90 7.40 1.99 -8.35
N GLU A 91 8.70 1.81 -8.61
CA GLU A 91 9.07 0.45 -8.92
C GLU A 91 8.70 -0.34 -7.65
N GLN A 92 7.74 -1.28 -7.74
CA GLN A 92 8.05 -2.61 -7.22
C GLN A 92 9.51 -2.77 -7.59
N GLN A 93 10.46 -2.70 -6.64
CA GLN A 93 11.87 -2.86 -7.01
C GLN A 93 11.83 -4.07 -7.91
N LYS A 94 12.00 -3.86 -9.22
CA LYS A 94 12.16 -4.97 -10.12
C LYS A 94 13.59 -5.28 -9.76
N ILE A 95 13.74 -5.99 -8.64
CA ILE A 95 15.00 -6.55 -8.20
C ILE A 95 15.49 -7.14 -9.51
N PRO A 96 16.67 -6.74 -10.00
CA PRO A 96 17.19 -7.26 -11.24
C PRO A 96 17.46 -8.75 -11.00
N LEU A 97 16.39 -9.53 -11.01
CA LEU A 97 16.35 -10.97 -10.89
C LEU A 97 16.69 -11.42 -12.29
N SER A 98 17.95 -11.78 -12.45
CA SER A 98 18.43 -12.37 -13.68
C SER A 98 17.89 -13.79 -13.75
N GLU A 99 17.12 -14.10 -14.79
CA GLU A 99 16.71 -15.48 -15.08
C GLU A 99 17.92 -16.37 -15.41
N ASP A 100 19.01 -15.76 -15.92
CA ASP A 100 20.27 -16.45 -16.21
C ASP A 100 21.09 -16.79 -14.96
N ASP A 101 20.84 -16.11 -13.83
CA ASP A 101 21.52 -16.37 -12.54
C ASP A 101 20.54 -16.24 -11.36
N PRO A 102 19.69 -17.28 -11.16
CA PRO A 102 18.67 -17.26 -10.12
C PRO A 102 19.26 -17.30 -8.70
N LEU A 103 20.47 -17.84 -8.51
CA LEU A 103 21.09 -17.90 -7.18
C LEU A 103 21.62 -16.54 -6.73
N SER A 104 22.29 -15.79 -7.61
CA SER A 104 22.70 -14.41 -7.27
C SER A 104 21.49 -13.51 -7.04
N SER A 105 20.42 -13.74 -7.79
CA SER A 105 19.14 -13.06 -7.63
C SER A 105 18.50 -13.32 -6.24
N LEU A 106 18.55 -14.57 -5.75
CA LEU A 106 18.10 -14.90 -4.39
C LEU A 106 18.96 -14.26 -3.31
N HIS A 107 20.29 -14.19 -3.48
CA HIS A 107 21.16 -13.50 -2.52
C HIS A 107 20.85 -12.00 -2.46
N LEU A 108 20.61 -11.36 -3.60
CA LEU A 108 20.19 -9.96 -3.66
C LEU A 108 18.85 -9.74 -2.96
N LEU A 109 17.89 -10.65 -3.15
CA LEU A 109 16.62 -10.63 -2.42
C LEU A 109 16.81 -10.74 -0.92
N ALA A 110 17.66 -11.65 -0.45
CA ALA A 110 17.92 -11.80 0.98
C ALA A 110 18.47 -10.52 1.62
N ASP A 111 19.36 -9.82 0.93
CA ASP A 111 19.95 -8.57 1.45
C ASP A 111 18.92 -7.42 1.47
N ILE A 112 17.95 -7.42 0.56
CA ILE A 112 16.84 -6.46 0.56
C ILE A 112 15.83 -6.73 1.69
N LEU A 113 15.61 -8.01 2.02
CA LEU A 113 14.66 -8.43 3.07
C LEU A 113 15.24 -8.39 4.49
N ASP A 114 16.49 -7.98 4.66
CA ASP A 114 17.15 -7.87 5.98
C ASP A 114 16.42 -6.86 6.89
N ASP A 115 15.86 -5.79 6.30
CA ASP A 115 15.14 -4.73 7.02
C ASP A 115 13.63 -5.03 7.25
N LYS A 116 12.98 -5.75 6.33
CA LYS A 116 11.53 -5.98 6.39
C LYS A 116 11.12 -7.28 5.70
N PRO A 117 10.25 -8.10 6.33
CA PRO A 117 9.72 -9.30 5.70
C PRO A 117 8.79 -8.96 4.52
N LEU A 118 8.84 -9.79 3.48
CA LEU A 118 7.97 -9.73 2.31
C LEU A 118 6.67 -10.48 2.61
N GLY A 119 5.54 -9.79 2.55
CA GLY A 119 4.24 -10.44 2.51
C GLY A 119 3.96 -11.00 1.13
N VAL A 120 3.72 -12.30 1.03
CA VAL A 120 3.34 -12.97 -0.21
C VAL A 120 1.83 -13.04 -0.28
N GLU A 121 1.25 -12.40 -1.30
CA GLU A 121 -0.17 -12.61 -1.64
C GLU A 121 -0.34 -13.99 -2.28
N TYR A 122 -1.34 -14.73 -1.83
CA TYR A 122 -1.67 -16.05 -2.35
C TYR A 122 -3.19 -16.20 -2.45
N ASP A 123 -3.64 -17.07 -3.35
CA ASP A 123 -5.07 -17.34 -3.52
C ASP A 123 -5.63 -18.06 -2.29
N ALA A 124 -6.72 -17.55 -1.72
CA ALA A 124 -7.32 -18.07 -0.50
C ALA A 124 -7.75 -19.56 -0.59
N ASN A 125 -7.86 -20.12 -1.79
CA ASN A 125 -8.21 -21.53 -2.01
C ASN A 125 -7.03 -22.48 -1.82
N VAL A 126 -5.79 -21.98 -1.74
CA VAL A 126 -4.60 -22.85 -1.66
C VAL A 126 -4.57 -23.68 -0.37
N PHE A 127 -5.01 -23.12 0.75
CA PHE A 127 -5.02 -23.83 2.04
C PHE A 127 -6.38 -24.44 2.40
N GLY A 128 -7.36 -24.41 1.49
CA GLY A 128 -8.69 -25.00 1.69
C GLY A 128 -9.51 -24.43 2.85
N HIS A 129 -9.00 -23.42 3.54
CA HIS A 129 -9.68 -22.64 4.56
C HIS A 129 -9.51 -21.17 4.18
N GLY A 130 -10.62 -20.42 4.15
CA GLY A 130 -10.67 -18.97 3.84
C GLY A 130 -10.01 -18.11 4.91
N SER A 131 -8.79 -18.46 5.31
CA SER A 131 -7.97 -17.79 6.28
C SER A 131 -6.99 -16.90 5.50
N GLU A 132 -7.22 -15.60 5.58
CA GLU A 132 -6.35 -14.54 5.05
C GLU A 132 -5.07 -14.38 5.90
N VAL A 133 -4.38 -15.48 6.26
CA VAL A 133 -3.16 -15.37 7.07
C VAL A 133 -1.98 -15.11 6.14
N PRO A 134 -1.45 -13.88 6.05
CA PRO A 134 -0.36 -13.58 5.13
C PRO A 134 0.85 -14.47 5.41
N ILE A 135 1.44 -15.02 4.34
CA ILE A 135 2.74 -15.70 4.42
C ILE A 135 3.80 -14.62 4.36
N TYR A 136 4.70 -14.62 5.34
CA TYR A 136 5.83 -13.71 5.38
C TYR A 136 7.12 -14.46 5.09
N LEU A 137 7.87 -13.97 4.10
CA LEU A 137 9.23 -14.40 3.80
C LEU A 137 10.22 -13.39 4.37
N ASN A 138 11.15 -13.85 5.18
CA ASN A 138 12.24 -13.02 5.70
C ASN A 138 13.57 -13.33 4.97
N SER A 139 14.60 -12.51 5.24
CA SER A 139 15.95 -12.71 4.67
C SER A 139 16.52 -14.12 4.89
N GLN A 140 16.31 -14.68 6.09
CA GLN A 140 16.80 -16.00 6.46
C GLN A 140 16.16 -17.11 5.62
N ASP A 141 14.85 -17.04 5.37
CA ASP A 141 14.14 -18.00 4.52
C ASP A 141 14.74 -18.03 3.09
N VAL A 142 15.06 -16.85 2.56
CA VAL A 142 15.66 -16.73 1.22
C VAL A 142 17.11 -17.24 1.19
N ARG A 143 17.90 -16.98 2.24
CA ARG A 143 19.28 -17.51 2.36
C ARG A 143 19.31 -19.03 2.49
N GLU A 144 18.32 -19.61 3.17
CA GLU A 144 18.17 -21.06 3.26
C GLU A 144 17.88 -21.68 1.90
N LEU A 145 16.98 -21.08 1.12
CA LEU A 145 16.68 -21.50 -0.25
C LEU A 145 17.92 -21.41 -1.15
N ALA A 146 18.69 -20.32 -1.05
CA ALA A 146 19.87 -20.09 -1.90
C ALA A 146 21.08 -20.96 -1.52
N SER A 147 21.24 -21.30 -0.23
CA SER A 147 22.38 -22.09 0.26
C SER A 147 22.16 -23.59 0.09
N GLY A 148 20.92 -24.09 0.18
CA GLY A 148 20.61 -25.52 0.12
C GLY A 148 21.29 -26.37 1.20
N THR A 149 21.77 -25.74 2.28
CA THR A 149 22.57 -26.39 3.34
C THR A 149 21.76 -26.76 4.58
N GLN A 150 20.53 -26.26 4.69
CA GLN A 150 19.65 -26.43 5.86
C GLN A 150 18.30 -27.02 5.44
N GLU A 151 17.56 -27.58 6.40
CA GLU A 151 16.17 -27.99 6.18
C GLU A 151 15.33 -26.76 5.82
N LEU A 152 14.46 -26.89 4.82
CA LEU A 152 13.65 -25.75 4.36
C LEU A 152 12.66 -25.34 5.44
N ASN A 153 12.58 -24.03 5.70
CA ASN A 153 11.57 -23.46 6.58
C ASN A 153 10.14 -23.80 6.09
N ILE A 154 9.22 -23.98 7.04
CA ILE A 154 7.79 -24.21 6.81
C ILE A 154 7.20 -23.14 5.89
N SER A 155 7.60 -21.86 5.99
CA SER A 155 7.12 -20.80 5.08
C SER A 155 7.46 -21.08 3.61
N ILE A 156 8.64 -21.65 3.35
CA ILE A 156 9.10 -22.01 2.00
C ILE A 156 8.34 -23.26 1.54
N ILE A 157 8.22 -24.27 2.40
CA ILE A 157 7.50 -25.50 2.06
C ILE A 157 6.04 -25.17 1.72
N GLN A 158 5.38 -24.33 2.53
CA GLN A 158 4.02 -23.86 2.29
C GLN A 158 3.86 -23.14 0.95
N LEU A 159 4.85 -22.35 0.54
CA LEU A 159 4.85 -21.67 -0.75
C LEU A 159 4.99 -22.63 -1.93
N TRP A 160 5.80 -23.69 -1.79
CA TRP A 160 6.03 -24.67 -2.86
C TRP A 160 4.98 -25.78 -2.95
N THR A 161 4.23 -26.02 -1.88
CA THR A 161 3.10 -26.98 -1.86
C THR A 161 1.78 -26.39 -2.37
N MET A 162 1.81 -25.14 -2.85
CA MET A 162 0.70 -24.43 -3.50
C MET A 162 0.42 -24.96 -4.91
#